data_AF-A0A066RTI8-F1
#
_entry.id   AF-A0A066RTI8-F1
#
_cell.length_a   1.000
_cell.length_b   1.000
_cell.length_c   1.000
_cell.angle_alpha   90.00
_cell.angle_beta   90.00
_cell.angle_gamma   90.00
#
_symmetry.space_group_name_H-M   'P 1'
#
loop_
_entity.id
_entity.type
_entity.pdbx_description
1 polymer ?
#
loop_
_entity_poly.entity_id
_entity_poly.type
_entity_poly.pdbx_seq_one_letter_code
_entity_poly.pdbx_strand_id
1 'polypeptide(L)'
;MRLYETNYAKLLPLLPKSEVVGEECAYQVGSHDYKLRILESTRYTTLIQLKMETDSGLPDYLIPTFTVRLYHDARVAEVCSIQQISRLKPRYDYPNLRMHQKDEKHQVNRFLGDWLAYCLRNGLSKQSVY
;
A
#
# COMPACT_ATOMS: atom_id res chain seq x y z
N MET A 1 1.06 11.64 -14.04
CA MET A 1 0.31 10.40 -14.33
C MET A 1 1.12 9.13 -14.08
N ARG A 2 2.31 8.98 -14.69
CA ARG A 2 3.17 7.77 -14.59
C ARG A 2 3.39 7.14 -13.20
N LEU A 3 3.39 7.92 -12.12
CA LEU A 3 3.61 7.40 -10.76
C LEU A 3 2.59 6.32 -10.36
N TYR A 4 1.30 6.58 -10.58
CA TYR A 4 0.22 5.69 -10.15
C TYR A 4 0.21 4.37 -10.93
N GLU A 5 0.50 4.44 -12.23
CA GLU A 5 0.67 3.28 -13.13
C GLU A 5 1.91 2.47 -12.74
N THR A 6 3.01 3.16 -12.38
CA THR A 6 4.25 2.50 -11.94
C THR A 6 4.04 1.76 -10.62
N ASN A 7 3.31 2.38 -9.68
CA ASN A 7 2.97 1.73 -8.42
C ASN A 7 2.09 0.49 -8.66
N TYR A 8 1.13 0.56 -9.58
CA TYR A 8 0.31 -0.58 -9.98
C TYR A 8 1.17 -1.72 -10.54
N ALA A 9 2.04 -1.42 -11.50
CA ALA A 9 2.90 -2.42 -12.12
C ALA A 9 3.86 -3.09 -11.13
N LYS A 10 4.34 -2.35 -10.12
CA LYS A 10 5.19 -2.87 -9.04
C LYS A 10 4.42 -3.72 -8.02
N LEU A 11 3.16 -3.39 -7.74
CA LEU A 11 2.33 -4.10 -6.76
C LEU A 11 1.72 -5.38 -7.32
N LEU A 12 1.38 -5.40 -8.61
CA LEU A 12 0.77 -6.57 -9.26
C LEU A 12 1.52 -7.89 -9.00
N PRO A 13 2.87 -8.00 -9.15
CA PRO A 13 3.58 -9.24 -8.84
C PRO A 13 3.64 -9.57 -7.34
N LEU A 14 3.33 -8.61 -6.46
CA LEU A 14 3.29 -8.80 -5.00
C LEU A 14 1.92 -9.25 -4.51
N LEU A 15 0.89 -9.29 -5.36
CA LEU A 15 -0.40 -9.83 -4.94
C LEU A 15 -0.32 -11.35 -4.74
N PRO A 16 -1.14 -11.91 -3.82
CA PRO A 16 -1.37 -13.35 -3.80
C PRO A 16 -1.93 -13.81 -5.16
N LYS A 17 -1.60 -15.03 -5.58
CA LYS A 17 -2.10 -15.60 -6.85
C LYS A 17 -3.63 -15.77 -6.82
N SER A 18 -4.17 -15.97 -5.63
CA SER A 18 -5.59 -16.03 -5.34
C SER A 18 -6.01 -14.61 -4.93
N GLU A 19 -6.70 -13.86 -5.80
CA GLU A 19 -7.26 -12.53 -5.48
C GLU A 19 -8.50 -12.64 -4.57
N VAL A 20 -8.47 -13.56 -3.61
CA VAL A 20 -9.56 -13.85 -2.67
C VAL A 20 -9.39 -12.97 -1.44
N VAL A 21 -10.52 -12.43 -0.95
CA VAL A 21 -10.53 -11.61 0.26
C VAL A 21 -10.05 -12.42 1.46
N GLY A 22 -9.10 -11.86 2.21
CA GLY A 22 -8.49 -12.52 3.37
C GLY A 22 -7.22 -13.32 3.05
N GLU A 23 -6.86 -13.51 1.78
CA GLU A 23 -5.56 -14.06 1.40
C GLU A 23 -4.43 -13.12 1.83
N GLU A 24 -3.35 -13.73 2.29
CA GLU A 24 -2.17 -13.04 2.81
C GLU A 24 -0.90 -13.56 2.14
N CYS A 25 0.06 -12.67 1.95
CA CYS A 25 1.41 -13.00 1.48
C CYS A 25 2.43 -12.32 2.38
N ALA A 26 3.40 -13.09 2.86
CA ALA A 26 4.53 -12.57 3.60
C ALA A 26 5.70 -12.29 2.66
N TYR A 27 6.36 -11.17 2.89
CA TYR A 27 7.51 -10.67 2.15
C TYR A 27 8.60 -10.31 3.13
N GLN A 28 9.78 -10.86 2.93
CA GLN A 28 10.97 -10.42 3.63
C GLN A 28 11.71 -9.39 2.77
N VAL A 29 12.01 -8.23 3.35
CA VAL A 29 12.75 -7.13 2.73
C VAL A 29 13.92 -6.75 3.63
N GLY A 30 15.12 -7.21 3.27
CA GLY A 30 16.28 -7.12 4.17
C GLY A 30 16.01 -7.84 5.49
N SER A 31 16.05 -7.10 6.61
CA SER A 31 15.81 -7.62 7.96
C SER A 31 14.37 -7.43 8.48
N HIS A 32 13.45 -6.94 7.64
CA HIS A 32 12.07 -6.67 8.05
C HIS A 32 11.11 -7.55 7.27
N ASP A 33 10.15 -8.12 7.99
CA ASP A 33 9.06 -8.88 7.41
C ASP A 33 7.86 -7.98 7.18
N TYR A 34 7.14 -8.22 6.09
CA TYR A 34 5.97 -7.47 5.68
C TYR A 34 4.86 -8.44 5.26
N LYS A 35 3.65 -8.23 5.76
CA LYS A 35 2.45 -8.93 5.33
C LYS A 35 1.63 -8.06 4.40
N LEU A 36 1.28 -8.62 3.24
CA LEU A 36 0.30 -8.08 2.33
C LEU A 36 -0.99 -8.89 2.47
N ARG A 37 -2.10 -8.23 2.81
CA ARG A 37 -3.43 -8.84 2.92
C ARG A 37 -4.41 -8.23 1.92
N ILE A 38 -5.24 -9.04 1.29
CA ILE A 38 -6.40 -8.54 0.53
C ILE A 38 -7.54 -8.24 1.51
N LEU A 39 -7.94 -6.97 1.57
CA LEU A 39 -9.07 -6.51 2.37
C LEU A 39 -10.39 -6.55 1.58
N GLU A 40 -10.35 -6.18 0.31
CA GLU A 40 -11.51 -6.19 -0.58
C GLU A 40 -11.06 -6.62 -1.97
N SER A 41 -11.88 -7.41 -2.66
CA SER A 41 -11.64 -7.84 -4.04
C SER A 41 -12.95 -7.74 -4.80
N THR A 42 -12.94 -6.96 -5.88
CA THR A 42 -14.07 -6.74 -6.78
C THR A 42 -13.59 -6.89 -8.22
N ARG A 43 -14.52 -6.97 -9.18
CA ARG A 43 -14.18 -7.14 -10.61
C ARG A 43 -13.18 -6.12 -11.16
N TYR A 44 -13.19 -4.89 -10.66
CA TYR A 44 -12.37 -3.80 -11.18
C TYR A 44 -11.44 -3.17 -10.15
N THR A 45 -11.62 -3.47 -8.87
CA THR A 45 -10.82 -2.88 -7.80
C THR A 45 -10.43 -3.89 -6.75
N THR A 46 -9.19 -3.80 -6.28
CA THR A 46 -8.68 -4.61 -5.17
C THR A 46 -8.12 -3.68 -4.11
N LEU A 47 -8.56 -3.84 -2.86
CA LEU A 47 -8.02 -3.13 -1.71
C LEU A 47 -7.06 -4.06 -0.97
N ILE A 48 -5.83 -3.61 -0.81
CA ILE A 48 -4.80 -4.33 -0.06
C ILE A 48 -4.33 -3.55 1.15
N GLN A 49 -3.86 -4.29 2.14
CA GLN A 49 -3.14 -3.77 3.29
C GLN A 49 -1.71 -4.30 3.27
N LEU A 50 -0.75 -3.42 3.47
CA LEU A 50 0.66 -3.73 3.68
C LEU A 50 1.00 -3.39 5.13
N LYS A 51 1.38 -4.36 5.93
CA LYS A 51 1.73 -4.20 7.35
C LYS A 51 3.12 -4.77 7.59
N MET A 52 3.97 -4.06 8.33
CA MET A 52 5.24 -4.62 8.79
C MET A 52 4.98 -5.65 9.89
N GLU A 53 5.60 -6.81 9.82
CA GLU A 53 5.65 -7.73 10.95
C GLU A 53 6.88 -7.44 11.81
N THR A 54 6.67 -7.48 13.12
CA THR A 54 7.73 -7.26 14.10
C THR A 54 7.52 -8.25 15.24
N ASP A 55 8.58 -8.97 15.59
CA ASP A 55 8.58 -9.95 16.69
C ASP A 55 8.63 -9.27 18.07
N SER A 56 8.87 -7.97 18.10
CA SER A 56 9.18 -7.20 19.31
C SER A 56 7.98 -6.87 20.22
N GLY A 57 6.84 -7.56 20.07
CA GLY A 57 5.63 -7.31 20.89
C GLY A 57 5.14 -5.87 20.86
N LEU A 58 5.50 -5.12 19.81
CA LEU A 58 5.11 -3.72 19.68
C LEU A 58 3.58 -3.63 19.56
N PRO A 59 2.96 -2.67 20.24
CA PRO A 59 1.53 -2.39 20.05
C PRO A 59 1.20 -2.18 18.57
N ASP A 60 0.06 -2.69 18.12
CA ASP A 60 -0.40 -2.59 16.72
C ASP A 60 -0.39 -1.15 16.16
N TYR A 61 -0.57 -0.15 17.02
CA TYR A 61 -0.58 1.25 16.62
C TYR A 61 0.81 1.80 16.25
N LEU A 62 1.90 1.14 16.67
CA LEU A 62 3.28 1.51 16.31
C LEU A 62 3.75 0.82 15.02
N ILE A 63 2.95 -0.10 14.48
CA ILE A 63 3.33 -0.88 13.32
C ILE A 63 2.97 -0.10 12.04
N PRO A 64 3.95 0.22 11.18
CA PRO A 64 3.70 0.89 9.90
C PRO A 64 2.75 0.07 9.03
N THR A 65 1.63 0.69 8.65
CA THR A 65 0.58 0.05 7.86
C THR A 65 0.12 0.98 6.74
N PHE A 66 0.03 0.44 5.53
CA PHE A 66 -0.43 1.14 4.32
C PHE A 66 -1.67 0.43 3.79
N THR A 67 -2.67 1.21 3.40
CA THR A 67 -3.84 0.70 2.67
C THR A 67 -3.81 1.25 1.25
N VAL A 68 -3.78 0.37 0.26
CA VAL A 68 -3.64 0.74 -1.16
C VAL A 68 -4.79 0.12 -1.95
N ARG A 69 -5.43 0.93 -2.80
CA ARG A 69 -6.45 0.47 -3.74
C ARG A 69 -5.86 0.40 -5.14
N LEU A 70 -5.99 -0.76 -5.77
CA LEU A 70 -5.65 -0.98 -7.16
C LEU A 70 -6.93 -0.89 -8.00
N TYR A 71 -6.85 -0.15 -9.10
CA TYR A 71 -7.88 -0.05 -10.13
C TYR A 71 -7.36 -0.82 -11.35
N HIS A 72 -7.98 -1.94 -11.67
CA HIS A 72 -7.54 -2.86 -12.73
C HIS A 72 -7.94 -2.36 -14.13
N ASP A 73 -9.03 -1.60 -14.22
CA ASP A 73 -9.52 -0.97 -15.44
C ASP A 73 -8.60 0.17 -15.90
N ALA A 74 -8.25 1.07 -14.98
CA ALA A 74 -7.34 2.19 -15.22
C ALA A 74 -5.86 1.79 -15.07
N ARG A 75 -5.57 0.60 -14.55
CA ARG A 75 -4.20 0.09 -14.26
C ARG A 75 -3.39 1.04 -13.38
N VAL A 76 -4.03 1.57 -12.33
CA VAL A 76 -3.43 2.52 -11.39
C VAL A 76 -3.57 2.03 -9.95
N ALA A 77 -2.62 2.39 -9.11
CA ALA A 77 -2.68 2.13 -7.67
C ALA A 77 -2.64 3.45 -6.90
N GLU A 78 -3.56 3.61 -5.96
CA GLU A 78 -3.66 4.77 -5.09
C GLU A 78 -3.57 4.36 -3.62
N VAL A 79 -2.71 5.02 -2.86
CA VAL A 79 -2.71 4.88 -1.40
C VAL A 79 -3.96 5.56 -0.82
N CYS A 80 -4.78 4.80 -0.11
CA CYS A 80 -5.98 5.29 0.58
C CYS A 80 -5.66 5.83 1.97
N SER A 81 -4.71 5.21 2.69
CA SER A 81 -4.36 5.61 4.05
C SER A 81 -2.96 5.12 4.42
N ILE A 82 -2.25 5.91 5.24
CA ILE A 82 -1.02 5.51 5.93
C ILE A 82 -1.26 5.70 7.42
N GLN A 83 -1.01 4.66 8.22
CA GLN A 83 -1.15 4.78 9.67
C GLN A 83 -0.10 5.76 10.22
N GLN A 84 -0.63 6.75 10.93
CA GLN A 84 -0.03 7.94 11.56
C GLN A 84 0.44 9.13 10.70
N ILE A 85 0.06 9.24 9.43
CA ILE A 85 -0.01 10.58 8.78
C ILE A 85 -1.30 10.69 7.98
N SER A 86 -2.27 11.38 8.57
CA SER A 86 -3.50 11.84 7.94
C SER A 86 -4.54 10.73 7.65
N ARG A 87 -5.65 10.76 8.39
CA ARG A 87 -6.95 10.51 7.77
C ARG A 87 -7.06 11.52 6.62
N LEU A 88 -6.69 11.12 5.40
CA LEU A 88 -6.99 11.87 4.19
C LEU A 88 -8.50 12.07 4.17
N LYS A 89 -8.96 13.26 4.61
CA LYS A 89 -10.38 13.56 4.64
C LYS A 89 -10.83 13.63 3.18
N PRO A 90 -11.87 12.88 2.78
CA PRO A 90 -12.38 12.90 1.41
C PRO A 90 -12.90 14.29 1.01
N ARG A 91 -13.28 15.13 1.97
CA ARG A 91 -13.71 16.51 1.76
C ARG A 91 -13.02 17.43 2.76
N TYR A 92 -12.30 18.43 2.27
CA TYR A 92 -11.99 19.65 3.00
C TYR A 92 -13.05 20.69 2.62
N ASP A 93 -13.63 21.36 3.61
CA ASP A 93 -14.56 22.47 3.35
C ASP A 93 -13.85 23.56 2.55
N TYR A 94 -14.50 23.99 1.47
CA TYR A 94 -13.99 25.04 0.61
C TYR A 94 -14.35 26.42 1.21
N PRO A 95 -13.43 27.40 1.25
CA PRO A 95 -12.20 27.53 0.46
C PRO A 95 -10.92 27.00 1.14
N ASN A 96 -10.25 26.04 0.48
CA ASN A 96 -8.98 25.46 0.91
C ASN A 96 -7.80 26.37 0.50
N LEU A 97 -7.57 27.44 1.28
CA LEU A 97 -6.58 28.51 1.03
C LEU A 97 -5.13 28.04 0.86
N ARG A 98 -4.81 26.78 1.16
CA ARG A 98 -3.44 26.23 1.09
C ARG A 98 -3.28 25.05 0.11
N MET A 99 -4.30 24.72 -0.69
CA MET A 99 -4.26 23.65 -1.72
C MET A 99 -3.78 22.25 -1.26
N HIS A 100 -3.76 21.96 0.05
CA HIS A 100 -3.12 20.76 0.63
C HIS A 100 -3.59 19.41 0.08
N GLN A 101 -4.85 19.30 -0.34
CA GLN A 101 -5.47 18.01 -0.66
C GLN A 101 -4.84 17.29 -1.87
N LYS A 102 -4.32 18.04 -2.85
CA LYS A 102 -3.69 17.47 -4.06
C LYS A 102 -2.24 17.05 -3.78
N ASP A 103 -1.50 17.87 -3.06
CA ASP A 103 -0.08 17.62 -2.78
C ASP A 103 0.12 16.49 -1.78
N GLU A 104 -0.74 16.37 -0.76
CA GLU A 104 -0.67 15.26 0.20
C GLU A 104 -0.88 13.91 -0.50
N LYS A 105 -1.93 13.77 -1.31
CA LYS A 105 -2.21 12.51 -2.03
C LYS A 105 -1.07 12.13 -2.99
N HIS A 106 -0.47 13.12 -3.65
CA HIS A 106 0.69 12.90 -4.52
C HIS A 106 1.96 12.54 -3.74
N GLN A 107 2.22 13.15 -2.58
CA GLN A 107 3.36 12.83 -1.72
C GLN A 107 3.26 11.40 -1.17
N VAL A 108 2.08 11.01 -0.71
CA VAL A 108 1.79 9.66 -0.19
C VAL A 108 1.99 8.60 -1.27
N ASN A 109 1.51 8.83 -2.50
CA ASN A 109 1.76 7.91 -3.61
C ASN A 109 3.23 7.87 -4.05
N ARG A 110 3.96 8.98 -3.90
CA ARG A 110 5.41 9.00 -4.17
C ARG A 110 6.15 8.15 -3.14
N PHE A 111 5.81 8.32 -1.87
CA PHE A 111 6.35 7.53 -0.78
C PHE A 111 6.14 6.03 -1.01
N LEU A 112 4.95 5.60 -1.43
CA LEU A 112 4.70 4.20 -1.81
C LEU A 112 5.63 3.76 -2.94
N GLY A 113 5.81 4.57 -3.98
CA GLY A 113 6.67 4.24 -5.11
C GLY A 113 8.14 4.06 -4.73
N ASP A 114 8.63 4.90 -3.81
CA ASP A 114 9.97 4.85 -3.25
C ASP A 114 10.14 3.63 -2.32
N TRP A 115 9.14 3.34 -1.49
CA TRP A 115 9.10 2.14 -0.65
C TRP A 115 9.12 0.86 -1.49
N LEU A 116 8.28 0.76 -2.53
CA LEU A 116 8.28 -0.39 -3.44
C LEU A 116 9.62 -0.54 -4.17
N ALA A 117 10.25 0.58 -4.57
CA ALA A 117 11.58 0.55 -5.18
C ALA A 117 12.64 0.05 -4.18
N TYR A 118 12.55 0.49 -2.92
CA TYR A 118 13.40 -0.01 -1.85
C TYR A 118 13.20 -1.51 -1.63
N CYS A 119 11.96 -1.99 -1.58
CA CYS A 119 11.67 -3.42 -1.43
C CYS A 119 12.27 -4.25 -2.57
N LEU A 120 12.07 -3.83 -3.83
CA LEU A 120 12.63 -4.50 -5.00
C LEU A 120 14.17 -4.53 -5.00
N ARG A 121 14.82 -3.48 -4.48
CA ARG A 121 16.29 -3.38 -4.43
C ARG A 121 16.92 -4.20 -3.30
N ASN A 122 16.23 -4.36 -2.17
CA ASN A 122 16.77 -5.08 -1.00
C ASN A 122 16.43 -6.58 -1.00
N GLY A 123 15.89 -7.09 -2.11
CA GLY A 123 15.51 -8.49 -2.27
C GLY A 123 14.16 -8.77 -1.64
N LEU A 124 13.13 -8.90 -2.48
CA LEU A 124 11.82 -9.41 -2.09
C LEU A 124 11.86 -10.94 -2.13
N SER A 125 11.95 -11.56 -0.96
CA SER A 125 11.72 -13.01 -0.84
C SER A 125 10.27 -13.22 -0.44
N LYS A 126 9.48 -13.83 -1.33
CA LYS A 126 8.11 -14.23 -1.02
C LYS A 126 8.15 -15.45 -0.11
N GLN A 127 7.77 -15.29 1.14
CA GLN A 127 7.55 -16.40 2.03
C GLN A 127 6.15 -16.96 1.74
N SER A 128 6.09 -18.22 1.29
CA SER A 128 4.81 -18.91 1.17
C SER A 128 4.27 -19.13 2.58
N VAL A 129 3.15 -18.50 2.90
CA VAL A 129 2.42 -18.83 4.13
C VAL A 129 1.87 -20.25 3.91
N TYR A 130 2.29 -21.19 4.76
CA TYR A 130 1.90 -22.60 4.73
C TYR A 130 0.49 -22.81 5.29
#